data_AF-A0A7Y6YY54-F1
#
_entry.id   AF-A0A7Y6YY54-F1
#
_cell.length_a   1.000
_cell.length_b   1.000
_cell.length_c   1.000
_cell.angle_alpha   90.00
_cell.angle_beta   90.00
_cell.angle_gamma   90.00
#
_symmetry.space_group_name_H-M   'P 1'
#
loop_
_entity.id
_entity.type
_entity.pdbx_description
1 polymer ?
#
loop_
_entity_poly.entity_id
_entity_poly.type
_entity_poly.pdbx_seq_one_letter_code
_entity_poly.pdbx_strand_id
1 'polypeptide(L)'
;MIIYFFLNGCIFDGLEKILETEYFRIFMENVSAWPVLAAIVLIWLMLNPAILERITSLKVGNVEVQLKEMQEHIEELENELSRQEQKFLDDIDNIDANASVSDLGEVRAALKASARGLDGLDSLKQLLGEEATAEEIYAAAVALRERPTAYLFGDAINCLERLANDKNLKGLRLNFVWTLTSAIHRILLDDIKHSAYPTLQKAELLNADRVLSLLEQNARVQKDRPDNPRKGILGPIKFSKDWISKGLKKLS
;
A
#
# COMPACT_ATOMS: atom_id res chain seq x y z
N MET A 1 44.55 -44.78 42.45
CA MET A 1 45.54 -43.98 43.21
C MET A 1 46.94 -44.32 42.70
N ILE A 2 47.38 -43.71 41.60
CA ILE A 2 48.78 -43.67 41.08
C ILE A 2 48.89 -42.72 39.85
N ILE A 3 47.77 -42.35 39.20
CA ILE A 3 47.80 -41.42 38.05
C ILE A 3 47.72 -39.93 38.46
N TYR A 4 47.35 -39.62 39.70
CA TYR A 4 47.16 -38.23 40.16
C TYR A 4 48.44 -37.50 40.62
N PHE A 5 49.59 -38.17 40.63
CA PHE A 5 50.83 -37.57 41.15
C PHE A 5 51.85 -37.15 40.07
N PHE A 6 51.68 -37.58 38.82
CA PHE A 6 52.63 -37.27 37.74
C PHE A 6 52.27 -36.02 36.92
N LEU A 7 51.03 -35.54 37.00
CA LEU A 7 50.57 -34.36 36.25
C LEU A 7 50.71 -33.03 37.00
N ASN A 8 50.93 -33.06 38.32
CA ASN A 8 51.13 -31.85 39.13
C ASN A 8 52.60 -31.37 39.19
N GLY A 9 53.57 -32.21 38.81
CA GLY A 9 54.99 -31.82 38.81
C GLY A 9 55.42 -31.05 37.56
N CYS A 10 54.93 -31.43 36.38
CA CYS A 10 55.40 -30.83 35.12
C CYS A 10 54.67 -29.54 34.71
N ILE A 11 53.50 -29.26 35.28
CA ILE A 11 52.73 -28.04 34.95
C ILE A 11 53.16 -26.86 35.82
N PHE A 12 53.69 -27.10 37.03
CA PHE A 12 54.08 -26.03 37.95
C PHE A 12 55.47 -25.44 37.63
N ASP A 13 56.45 -26.27 37.27
CA ASP A 13 57.79 -25.81 36.86
C ASP A 13 57.79 -25.03 35.52
N GLY A 14 56.78 -25.27 34.68
CA GLY A 14 56.56 -24.51 33.44
C GLY A 14 55.89 -23.15 33.65
N LEU A 15 55.10 -22.99 34.73
CA LEU A 15 54.40 -21.76 35.06
C LEU A 15 55.28 -20.75 35.81
N GLU A 16 56.22 -21.21 36.65
CA GLU A 16 57.19 -20.32 37.29
C GLU A 16 58.15 -19.68 36.27
N LYS A 17 58.53 -20.41 35.21
CA LYS A 17 59.38 -19.85 34.13
C LYS A 17 58.69 -18.83 33.24
N ILE A 18 57.36 -18.81 33.19
CA ILE A 18 56.59 -17.82 32.43
C ILE A 18 56.39 -16.53 33.23
N LEU A 19 56.45 -16.60 34.57
CA LEU A 19 56.29 -15.46 35.47
C LEU A 19 57.54 -14.58 35.59
N GLU A 20 58.74 -15.10 35.27
CA GLU A 20 60.00 -14.32 35.29
C GLU A 20 60.36 -13.62 33.97
N THR A 21 59.61 -13.86 32.90
CA THR A 21 59.87 -13.17 31.62
C THR A 21 59.30 -11.76 31.61
N GLU A 22 60.14 -10.76 31.28
CA GLU A 22 59.80 -9.34 31.06
C GLU A 22 58.51 -9.12 30.22
N TYR A 23 58.12 -10.11 29.42
CA TYR A 23 56.90 -10.15 28.63
C TYR A 23 55.59 -10.02 29.44
N PHE A 24 55.49 -10.57 30.66
CA PHE A 24 54.25 -10.47 31.46
C PHE A 24 54.03 -9.04 32.00
N ARG A 25 55.12 -8.34 32.34
CA ARG A 25 55.09 -6.96 32.80
C ARG A 25 54.70 -5.99 31.67
N ILE A 26 55.24 -6.21 30.47
CA ILE A 26 54.89 -5.45 29.27
C ILE A 26 53.42 -5.70 28.85
N PHE A 27 52.92 -6.92 29.05
CA PHE A 27 51.52 -7.26 28.74
C PHE A 27 50.53 -6.61 29.74
N MET A 28 50.87 -6.57 31.03
CA MET A 28 50.06 -5.90 32.06
C MET A 28 50.06 -4.36 31.96
N GLU A 29 51.13 -3.75 31.44
CA GLU A 29 51.20 -2.28 31.27
C GLU A 29 50.49 -1.78 30.00
N ASN A 30 50.20 -2.65 29.03
CA ASN A 30 49.72 -2.25 27.69
C ASN A 30 48.37 -2.85 27.29
N VAL A 31 47.82 -3.80 28.07
CA VAL A 31 46.52 -4.41 27.80
C VAL A 31 45.47 -3.81 28.72
N SER A 32 44.51 -3.09 28.14
CA SER A 32 43.29 -2.63 28.81
C SER A 32 42.68 -3.79 29.61
N ALA A 33 42.36 -3.57 30.89
CA ALA A 33 41.83 -4.62 31.77
C ALA A 33 40.52 -5.26 31.25
N TRP A 34 39.83 -4.58 30.32
CA TRP A 34 38.56 -5.01 29.73
C TRP A 34 38.64 -6.32 28.93
N PRO A 35 39.59 -6.52 28.00
CA PRO A 35 39.76 -7.82 27.32
C PRO A 35 40.01 -9.00 28.27
N VAL A 36 40.77 -8.79 29.34
CA VAL A 36 41.04 -9.86 30.34
C VAL A 36 39.76 -10.17 31.13
N LEU A 37 39.03 -9.14 31.57
CA LEU A 37 37.72 -9.30 32.21
C LEU A 37 36.71 -10.00 31.30
N ALA A 38 36.66 -9.62 30.01
CA ALA A 38 35.79 -10.25 29.03
C ALA A 38 36.14 -11.73 28.83
N ALA A 39 37.44 -12.08 28.78
CA ALA A 39 37.89 -13.46 28.70
C ALA A 39 37.49 -14.27 29.94
N ILE A 40 37.65 -13.71 31.14
CA ILE A 40 37.23 -14.34 32.41
C ILE A 40 35.71 -14.57 32.42
N VAL A 41 34.93 -13.57 32.00
CA VAL A 41 33.46 -13.67 31.91
C VAL A 41 33.04 -14.74 30.91
N LEU A 42 33.69 -14.83 29.74
CA LEU A 42 33.43 -15.86 28.73
C LEU A 42 33.77 -17.26 29.23
N ILE A 43 34.91 -17.43 29.90
CA ILE A 43 35.31 -18.70 30.52
C ILE A 43 34.32 -19.09 31.60
N TRP A 44 33.90 -18.15 32.44
CA TRP A 44 32.91 -18.36 33.49
C TRP A 44 31.54 -18.76 32.93
N LEU A 45 31.13 -18.16 31.81
CA LEU A 45 29.92 -18.52 31.05
C LEU A 45 30.00 -19.92 30.45
N MET A 46 31.15 -20.34 29.92
CA MET A 46 31.33 -21.71 29.42
C MET A 46 31.31 -22.77 30.54
N LEU A 47 31.81 -22.43 31.73
CA LEU A 47 31.83 -23.35 32.88
C LEU A 47 30.48 -23.46 33.60
N ASN A 48 29.55 -22.53 33.37
CA ASN A 48 28.20 -22.54 33.95
C ASN A 48 27.10 -22.68 32.87
N PRO A 49 26.96 -23.87 32.23
CA PRO A 49 26.03 -24.09 31.13
C PRO A 49 24.55 -23.87 31.50
N ALA A 50 24.20 -23.98 32.79
CA ALA A 50 22.85 -23.71 33.29
C ALA A 50 22.38 -22.26 33.11
N ILE A 51 23.30 -21.28 33.01
CA ILE A 51 22.98 -19.86 32.78
C ILE A 51 22.78 -19.61 31.28
N LEU A 52 23.57 -20.27 30.43
CA LEU A 52 23.39 -20.24 28.97
C LEU A 52 22.03 -20.80 28.57
N GLU A 53 21.64 -21.96 29.11
CA GLU A 53 20.33 -22.56 28.83
C GLU A 53 19.15 -21.68 29.29
N ARG A 54 19.30 -20.95 30.40
CA ARG A 54 18.27 -20.01 30.89
C ARG A 54 18.12 -18.76 30.01
N ILE A 55 19.20 -18.22 29.47
CA ILE A 55 19.14 -17.05 28.58
C ILE A 55 18.62 -17.46 27.19
N THR A 56 19.01 -18.63 26.70
CA THR A 56 18.58 -19.14 25.40
C THR A 56 17.11 -19.56 25.42
N SER A 57 16.65 -20.26 26.47
CA SER A 57 15.23 -20.65 26.60
C SER A 57 14.28 -19.47 26.78
N LEU A 58 14.66 -18.42 27.52
CA LEU A 58 13.86 -17.20 27.66
C LEU A 58 13.75 -16.41 26.36
N LYS A 59 14.81 -16.37 25.54
CA LYS A 59 14.78 -15.71 24.23
C LYS A 59 14.05 -16.54 23.18
N VAL A 60 14.22 -17.85 23.16
CA VAL A 60 13.52 -18.74 22.20
C VAL A 60 12.02 -18.76 22.50
N GLY A 61 11.61 -18.89 23.76
CA GLY A 61 10.18 -18.89 24.13
C GLY A 61 9.49 -17.54 23.89
N ASN A 62 10.13 -16.42 24.20
CA ASN A 62 9.52 -15.10 23.98
C ASN A 62 9.47 -14.73 22.49
N VAL A 63 10.46 -15.15 21.69
CA VAL A 63 10.45 -14.94 20.23
C VAL A 63 9.43 -15.85 19.55
N GLU A 64 9.27 -17.10 19.97
CA GLU A 64 8.23 -18.00 19.44
C GLU A 64 6.82 -17.50 19.76
N VAL A 65 6.58 -17.00 20.98
CA VAL A 65 5.29 -16.39 21.35
C VAL A 65 5.02 -15.13 20.54
N GLN A 66 6.01 -14.24 20.38
CA GLN A 66 5.86 -13.06 19.53
C GLN A 66 5.62 -13.41 18.07
N LEU A 67 6.31 -14.41 17.52
CA LEU A 67 6.09 -14.88 16.14
C LEU A 67 4.69 -15.46 15.96
N LYS A 68 4.20 -16.24 16.93
CA LYS A 68 2.85 -16.80 16.89
C LYS A 68 1.78 -15.71 17.00
N GLU A 69 1.96 -14.77 17.93
CA GLU A 69 1.04 -13.63 18.08
C GLU A 69 1.04 -12.75 16.82
N MET A 70 2.21 -12.51 16.21
CA MET A 70 2.29 -11.80 14.92
C MET A 70 1.62 -12.58 13.79
N GLN A 71 1.76 -13.90 13.73
CA GLN A 71 1.07 -14.74 12.73
C GLN A 71 -0.45 -14.68 12.92
N GLU A 72 -0.94 -14.79 14.16
CA GLU A 72 -2.37 -14.68 14.48
C GLU A 72 -2.91 -13.29 14.10
N HIS A 73 -2.16 -12.21 14.36
CA HIS A 73 -2.54 -10.87 13.94
C HIS A 73 -2.56 -10.70 12.41
N ILE A 74 -1.61 -11.30 11.69
CA ILE A 74 -1.60 -11.28 10.22
C ILE A 74 -2.85 -12.01 9.69
N GLU A 75 -3.15 -13.19 10.22
CA GLU A 75 -4.33 -13.97 9.80
C GLU A 75 -5.64 -13.23 10.12
N GLU A 76 -5.74 -12.56 11.27
CA GLU A 76 -6.90 -11.74 11.61
C GLU A 76 -7.07 -10.56 10.65
N LEU A 77 -5.97 -9.86 10.32
CA LEU A 77 -5.99 -8.75 9.37
C LEU A 77 -6.36 -9.22 7.96
N GLU A 78 -5.76 -10.30 7.47
CA GLU A 78 -6.08 -10.87 6.15
C GLU A 78 -7.56 -11.27 6.03
N ASN A 79 -8.13 -11.85 7.10
CA ASN A 79 -9.54 -12.19 7.17
C ASN A 79 -10.44 -10.95 7.15
N GLU A 80 -10.07 -9.90 7.89
CA GLU A 80 -10.82 -8.65 7.91
C GLU A 80 -10.77 -7.94 6.55
N LEU A 81 -9.61 -7.93 5.88
CA LEU A 81 -9.47 -7.40 4.52
C LEU A 81 -10.36 -8.15 3.52
N SER A 82 -10.31 -9.48 3.56
CA SER A 82 -11.14 -10.33 2.71
C SER A 82 -12.63 -10.06 2.92
N ARG A 83 -13.07 -9.82 4.17
CA ARG A 83 -14.45 -9.45 4.47
C ARG A 83 -14.84 -8.09 3.91
N GLN A 84 -13.94 -7.11 3.96
CA GLN A 84 -14.21 -5.77 3.43
C GLN A 84 -14.27 -5.76 1.90
N GLU A 85 -13.42 -6.53 1.24
CA GLU A 85 -13.50 -6.74 -0.21
C GLU A 85 -14.79 -7.45 -0.60
N GLN A 86 -15.15 -8.53 0.09
CA GLN A 86 -16.39 -9.25 -0.18
C GLN A 86 -17.61 -8.33 0.01
N LYS A 87 -17.64 -7.54 1.08
CA LYS A 87 -18.71 -6.58 1.32
C LYS A 87 -18.84 -5.56 0.19
N PHE A 88 -17.71 -5.09 -0.36
CA PHE A 88 -17.74 -4.19 -1.51
C PHE A 88 -18.35 -4.86 -2.75
N LEU A 89 -18.02 -6.13 -3.01
CA LEU A 89 -18.62 -6.91 -4.11
C LEU A 89 -20.12 -7.14 -3.88
N ASP A 90 -20.52 -7.48 -2.66
CA ASP A 90 -21.93 -7.64 -2.30
C ASP A 90 -22.71 -6.31 -2.51
N ASP A 91 -22.09 -5.16 -2.20
CA ASP A 91 -22.67 -3.84 -2.48
C ASP A 91 -22.82 -3.57 -3.99
N ILE A 92 -21.96 -4.12 -4.85
CA ILE A 92 -22.06 -4.02 -6.31
C ILE A 92 -23.28 -4.79 -6.82
N ASP A 93 -23.49 -6.01 -6.32
CA ASP A 93 -24.63 -6.85 -6.73
C ASP A 93 -25.99 -6.23 -6.40
N ASN A 94 -26.02 -5.30 -5.44
CA ASN A 94 -27.21 -4.54 -5.06
C ASN A 94 -27.46 -3.29 -5.94
N ILE A 95 -26.61 -2.98 -6.91
CA ILE A 95 -26.81 -1.86 -7.82
C ILE A 95 -27.88 -2.23 -8.86
N ASP A 96 -29.08 -1.66 -8.71
CA ASP A 96 -30.04 -1.64 -9.81
C ASP A 96 -29.70 -0.50 -10.78
N ALA A 97 -29.12 -0.84 -11.93
CA ALA A 97 -28.81 0.12 -12.97
C ALA A 97 -30.05 0.86 -13.50
N ASN A 98 -31.28 0.42 -13.27
CA ASN A 98 -32.50 1.11 -13.70
C ASN A 98 -33.16 1.95 -12.59
N ALA A 99 -32.69 1.85 -11.34
CA ALA A 99 -33.26 2.55 -10.19
C ALA A 99 -33.23 4.08 -10.34
N SER A 100 -34.09 4.81 -9.64
CA SER A 100 -34.07 6.27 -9.68
C SER A 100 -32.77 6.83 -9.10
N VAL A 101 -32.44 8.09 -9.40
CA VAL A 101 -31.23 8.74 -8.83
C VAL A 101 -31.31 8.84 -7.29
N SER A 102 -32.52 8.92 -6.75
CA SER A 102 -32.76 8.94 -5.30
C SER A 102 -32.39 7.60 -4.67
N ASP A 103 -32.84 6.49 -5.27
CA ASP A 103 -32.64 5.14 -4.76
C ASP A 103 -31.17 4.70 -4.87
N LEU A 104 -30.48 5.16 -5.92
CA LEU A 104 -29.02 5.01 -6.04
C LEU A 104 -28.24 5.76 -4.93
N GLY A 105 -28.89 6.65 -4.18
CA GLY A 105 -28.28 7.39 -3.08
C GLY A 105 -27.81 6.49 -1.94
N GLU A 106 -28.61 5.50 -1.57
CA GLU A 106 -28.30 4.55 -0.49
C GLU A 106 -27.16 3.62 -0.90
N VAL A 107 -27.25 3.02 -2.09
CA VAL A 107 -26.20 2.16 -2.65
C VAL A 107 -24.89 2.92 -2.80
N ARG A 108 -24.92 4.17 -3.26
CA ARG A 108 -23.73 5.03 -3.32
C ARG A 108 -23.13 5.29 -1.94
N ALA A 109 -23.94 5.44 -0.90
CA ALA A 109 -23.46 5.63 0.46
C ALA A 109 -22.79 4.36 1.01
N ALA A 110 -23.37 3.18 0.74
CA ALA A 110 -22.79 1.89 1.07
C ALA A 110 -21.43 1.69 0.36
N LEU A 111 -21.40 1.86 -0.97
CA LEU A 111 -20.18 1.75 -1.77
C LEU A 111 -19.06 2.69 -1.29
N LYS A 112 -19.40 3.92 -0.88
CA LYS A 112 -18.41 4.84 -0.30
C LYS A 112 -17.87 4.36 1.03
N ALA A 113 -18.73 3.83 1.89
CA ALA A 113 -18.31 3.30 3.19
C ALA A 113 -17.37 2.10 3.00
N SER A 114 -17.75 1.17 2.13
CA SER A 114 -16.96 -0.02 1.81
C SER A 114 -15.64 0.33 1.08
N ALA A 115 -15.66 1.30 0.16
CA ALA A 115 -14.45 1.76 -0.54
C ALA A 115 -13.35 2.35 0.38
N ARG A 116 -13.73 2.88 1.55
CA ARG A 116 -12.76 3.36 2.55
C ARG A 116 -11.96 2.25 3.20
N GLY A 117 -12.52 1.04 3.26
CA GLY A 117 -11.88 -0.14 3.84
C GLY A 117 -10.99 -0.93 2.88
N LEU A 118 -11.10 -0.72 1.57
CA LEU A 118 -10.31 -1.48 0.60
C LEU A 118 -8.80 -1.31 0.84
N ASP A 119 -8.05 -2.39 1.06
CA ASP A 119 -6.60 -2.30 1.24
C ASP A 119 -5.88 -2.14 -0.10
N GLY A 120 -6.36 -2.87 -1.12
CA GLY A 120 -5.88 -2.82 -2.49
C GLY A 120 -6.77 -2.03 -3.44
N LEU A 121 -6.17 -1.52 -4.52
CA LEU A 121 -6.87 -0.86 -5.63
C LEU A 121 -6.89 -1.72 -6.90
N ASP A 122 -6.25 -2.89 -6.88
CA ASP A 122 -6.13 -3.78 -8.04
C ASP A 122 -7.48 -4.37 -8.46
N SER A 123 -8.36 -4.67 -7.50
CA SER A 123 -9.73 -5.10 -7.78
C SER A 123 -10.48 -4.06 -8.61
N LEU A 124 -10.33 -2.76 -8.31
CA LEU A 124 -10.95 -1.68 -9.06
C LEU A 124 -10.46 -1.58 -10.52
N LYS A 125 -9.24 -2.05 -10.80
CA LYS A 125 -8.72 -2.10 -12.17
C LYS A 125 -9.54 -3.05 -13.04
N GLN A 126 -9.93 -4.21 -12.49
CA GLN A 126 -10.79 -5.17 -13.18
C GLN A 126 -12.18 -4.58 -13.44
N LEU A 127 -12.73 -3.85 -12.46
CA LEU A 127 -14.02 -3.15 -12.57
C LEU A 127 -14.01 -1.98 -13.58
N LEU A 128 -12.83 -1.55 -14.04
CA LEU A 128 -12.64 -0.58 -15.12
C LEU A 128 -12.19 -1.24 -16.43
N GLY A 129 -12.22 -2.58 -16.48
CA GLY A 129 -11.78 -3.41 -17.60
C GLY A 129 -12.74 -3.40 -18.80
N GLU A 130 -12.36 -4.09 -19.86
CA GLU A 130 -13.13 -4.14 -21.11
C GLU A 130 -14.50 -4.81 -20.96
N GLU A 131 -14.53 -5.87 -20.15
CA GLU A 131 -15.70 -6.72 -19.86
C GLU A 131 -16.50 -6.24 -18.65
N ALA A 132 -16.14 -5.11 -18.03
CA ALA A 132 -16.83 -4.60 -16.86
C ALA A 132 -18.27 -4.17 -17.20
N THR A 133 -19.20 -4.58 -16.34
CA THR A 133 -20.62 -4.21 -16.36
C THR A 133 -20.82 -2.73 -16.00
N ALA A 134 -22.03 -2.21 -16.21
CA ALA A 134 -22.33 -0.81 -15.91
C ALA A 134 -22.24 -0.53 -14.41
N GLU A 135 -22.65 -1.50 -13.60
CA GLU A 135 -22.65 -1.54 -12.15
C GLU A 135 -21.22 -1.52 -11.61
N GLU A 136 -20.34 -2.37 -12.13
CA GLU A 136 -18.93 -2.41 -11.77
C GLU A 136 -18.20 -1.11 -12.11
N ILE A 137 -18.41 -0.57 -13.32
CA ILE A 137 -17.85 0.73 -13.71
C ILE A 137 -18.36 1.84 -12.78
N TYR A 138 -19.64 1.79 -12.40
CA TYR A 138 -20.22 2.76 -11.48
C TYR A 138 -19.61 2.66 -10.08
N ALA A 139 -19.46 1.45 -9.55
CA ALA A 139 -18.86 1.19 -8.25
C ALA A 139 -17.39 1.63 -8.21
N ALA A 140 -16.60 1.28 -9.23
CA ALA A 140 -15.23 1.73 -9.36
C ALA A 140 -15.13 3.26 -9.42
N ALA A 141 -16.02 3.91 -10.17
CA ALA A 141 -16.09 5.37 -10.22
C ALA A 141 -16.46 5.99 -8.87
N VAL A 142 -17.36 5.37 -8.08
CA VAL A 142 -17.69 5.81 -6.72
C VAL A 142 -16.49 5.66 -5.80
N ALA A 143 -15.81 4.50 -5.84
CA ALA A 143 -14.62 4.23 -5.04
C ALA A 143 -13.48 5.21 -5.35
N LEU A 144 -13.19 5.44 -6.64
CA LEU A 144 -12.18 6.42 -7.08
C LEU A 144 -12.52 7.86 -6.71
N ARG A 145 -13.80 8.21 -6.60
CA ARG A 145 -14.17 9.52 -6.06
C ARG A 145 -13.89 9.62 -4.58
N GLU A 146 -14.09 8.55 -3.82
CA GLU A 146 -13.87 8.53 -2.37
C GLU A 146 -12.38 8.49 -2.04
N ARG A 147 -11.60 7.71 -2.81
CA ARG A 147 -10.15 7.59 -2.67
C ARG A 147 -9.48 7.85 -4.03
N PRO A 148 -9.33 9.12 -4.42
CA PRO A 148 -8.63 9.48 -5.63
C PRO A 148 -7.20 8.99 -5.58
N THR A 149 -6.72 8.43 -6.69
CA THR A 149 -5.36 7.90 -6.80
C THR A 149 -4.88 8.03 -8.24
N ALA A 150 -3.66 8.51 -8.43
CA ALA A 150 -3.03 8.58 -9.75
C ALA A 150 -2.75 7.18 -10.33
N TYR A 151 -2.60 6.16 -9.47
CA TYR A 151 -2.32 4.78 -9.87
C TYR A 151 -3.35 4.23 -10.88
N LEU A 152 -4.64 4.51 -10.67
CA LEU A 152 -5.74 4.05 -11.54
C LEU A 152 -6.15 5.09 -12.60
N PHE A 153 -5.41 6.18 -12.76
CA PHE A 153 -5.77 7.24 -13.69
C PHE A 153 -5.84 6.74 -15.14
N GLY A 154 -4.83 5.99 -15.57
CA GLY A 154 -4.79 5.39 -16.90
C GLY A 154 -5.98 4.46 -17.15
N ASP A 155 -6.30 3.59 -16.20
CA ASP A 155 -7.43 2.66 -16.30
C ASP A 155 -8.78 3.39 -16.40
N ALA A 156 -8.98 4.43 -15.59
CA ALA A 156 -10.18 5.27 -15.65
C ALA A 156 -10.31 6.01 -16.99
N ILE A 157 -9.20 6.55 -17.52
CA ILE A 157 -9.18 7.22 -18.83
C ILE A 157 -9.45 6.23 -19.96
N ASN A 158 -8.85 5.04 -19.92
CA ASN A 158 -9.08 3.99 -20.91
C ASN A 158 -10.54 3.52 -20.90
N CYS A 159 -11.13 3.36 -19.71
CA CYS A 159 -12.56 3.08 -19.56
C CYS A 159 -13.41 4.20 -20.18
N LEU A 160 -13.10 5.45 -19.88
CA LEU A 160 -13.83 6.60 -20.43
C LEU A 160 -13.71 6.69 -21.95
N GLU A 161 -12.54 6.38 -22.50
CA GLU A 161 -12.31 6.33 -23.94
C GLU A 161 -13.17 5.26 -24.62
N ARG A 162 -13.22 4.05 -24.07
CA ARG A 162 -14.09 2.97 -24.61
C ARG A 162 -15.55 3.39 -24.62
N LEU A 163 -16.01 4.10 -23.58
CA LEU A 163 -17.37 4.63 -23.52
C LEU A 163 -17.58 5.77 -24.54
N ALA A 164 -16.65 6.71 -24.64
CA ALA A 164 -16.75 7.88 -25.51
C ALA A 164 -16.77 7.51 -27.01
N ASN A 165 -16.08 6.44 -27.39
CA ASN A 165 -16.07 5.90 -28.76
C ASN A 165 -17.40 5.27 -29.18
N ASP A 166 -18.25 4.86 -28.23
CA ASP A 166 -19.57 4.35 -28.55
C ASP A 166 -20.61 5.48 -28.64
N LYS A 167 -21.40 5.49 -29.72
CA LYS A 167 -22.43 6.51 -29.96
C LYS A 167 -23.46 6.58 -28.84
N ASN A 168 -23.72 5.46 -28.17
CA ASN A 168 -24.66 5.33 -27.07
C ASN A 168 -23.96 5.15 -25.71
N LEU A 169 -22.66 5.45 -25.58
CA LEU A 169 -21.90 5.26 -24.33
C LEU A 169 -22.01 3.83 -23.78
N LYS A 170 -22.05 2.83 -24.66
CA LYS A 170 -22.32 1.41 -24.37
C LYS A 170 -23.64 1.17 -23.61
N GLY A 171 -24.62 2.06 -23.76
CA GLY A 171 -25.90 1.98 -23.04
C GLY A 171 -25.84 2.46 -21.59
N LEU A 172 -24.69 2.91 -21.09
CA LEU A 172 -24.57 3.41 -19.72
C LEU A 172 -25.47 4.63 -19.48
N ARG A 173 -25.90 4.76 -18.23
CA ARG A 173 -26.61 5.94 -17.74
C ARG A 173 -25.67 7.13 -17.66
N LEU A 174 -26.18 8.31 -18.01
CA LEU A 174 -25.41 9.55 -17.96
C LEU A 174 -24.88 9.86 -16.55
N ASN A 175 -25.61 9.48 -15.49
CA ASN A 175 -25.13 9.61 -14.11
C ASN A 175 -23.87 8.76 -13.84
N PHE A 176 -23.77 7.57 -14.43
CA PHE A 176 -22.61 6.69 -14.26
C PHE A 176 -21.39 7.30 -14.95
N VAL A 177 -21.57 7.75 -16.19
CA VAL A 177 -20.54 8.47 -16.95
C VAL A 177 -20.12 9.76 -16.24
N TRP A 178 -21.08 10.51 -15.70
CA TRP A 178 -20.82 11.69 -14.88
C TRP A 178 -20.00 11.37 -13.64
N THR A 179 -20.30 10.24 -12.98
CA THR A 179 -19.59 9.79 -11.78
C THR A 179 -18.14 9.42 -12.11
N LEU A 180 -17.91 8.67 -13.18
CA LEU A 180 -16.57 8.34 -13.66
C LEU A 180 -15.78 9.59 -14.06
N THR A 181 -16.38 10.49 -14.84
CA THR A 181 -15.74 11.76 -15.22
C THR A 181 -15.41 12.63 -14.00
N SER A 182 -16.29 12.62 -12.99
CA SER A 182 -16.06 13.32 -11.72
C SER A 182 -14.96 12.66 -10.88
N ALA A 183 -14.78 11.34 -10.99
CA ALA A 183 -13.67 10.62 -10.36
C ALA A 183 -12.33 11.07 -10.96
N ILE A 184 -12.24 11.08 -12.29
CA ILE A 184 -11.08 11.58 -13.04
C ILE A 184 -10.74 13.02 -12.65
N HIS A 185 -11.76 13.89 -12.56
CA HIS A 185 -11.58 15.25 -12.06
C HIS A 185 -10.95 15.29 -10.66
N ARG A 186 -11.42 14.44 -9.73
CA ARG A 186 -10.87 14.38 -8.37
C ARG A 186 -9.44 13.87 -8.34
N ILE A 187 -9.09 12.89 -9.16
CA ILE A 187 -7.71 12.39 -9.28
C ILE A 187 -6.79 13.53 -9.75
N LEU A 188 -7.19 14.25 -10.81
CA LEU A 188 -6.44 15.41 -11.29
C LEU A 188 -6.30 16.52 -10.25
N LEU A 189 -7.37 16.80 -9.51
CA LEU A 189 -7.36 17.77 -8.44
C LEU A 189 -6.36 17.37 -7.35
N ASP A 190 -6.42 16.12 -6.89
CA ASP A 190 -5.55 15.60 -5.85
C ASP A 190 -4.07 15.65 -6.27
N ASP A 191 -3.76 15.07 -7.44
CA ASP A 191 -2.39 14.99 -7.94
C ASP A 191 -1.81 16.37 -8.33
N ILE A 192 -2.58 17.23 -8.99
CA ILE A 192 -2.04 18.48 -9.55
C ILE A 192 -2.15 19.65 -8.58
N LYS A 193 -3.26 19.76 -7.83
CA LYS A 193 -3.46 20.91 -6.92
C LYS A 193 -2.79 20.68 -5.58
N HIS A 194 -2.90 19.47 -5.04
CA HIS A 194 -2.53 19.17 -3.66
C HIS A 194 -1.14 18.55 -3.55
N SER A 195 -0.56 18.03 -4.64
CA SER A 195 0.86 17.64 -4.67
C SER A 195 1.79 18.77 -5.10
N ALA A 196 2.93 18.85 -4.43
CA ALA A 196 4.06 19.69 -4.86
C ALA A 196 4.70 19.15 -6.15
N TYR A 197 4.73 17.82 -6.28
CA TYR A 197 5.28 17.09 -7.42
C TYR A 197 4.20 16.15 -7.96
N PRO A 198 3.49 16.55 -9.04
CA PRO A 198 2.50 15.68 -9.68
C PRO A 198 3.13 14.35 -10.09
N THR A 199 2.43 13.26 -9.82
CA THR A 199 2.85 11.91 -10.21
C THR A 199 2.44 11.61 -11.65
N LEU A 200 1.35 12.22 -12.13
CA LEU A 200 0.89 12.06 -13.50
C LEU A 200 1.88 12.65 -14.50
N GLN A 201 2.21 11.86 -15.52
CA GLN A 201 3.14 12.24 -16.56
C GLN A 201 2.47 13.10 -17.63
N LYS A 202 3.29 13.88 -18.34
CA LYS A 202 2.83 14.70 -19.47
C LYS A 202 2.04 13.90 -20.51
N ALA A 203 2.47 12.68 -20.82
CA ALA A 203 1.78 11.80 -21.78
C ALA A 203 0.37 11.41 -21.30
N GLU A 204 0.20 11.12 -20.01
CA GLU A 204 -1.09 10.75 -19.42
C GLU A 204 -2.06 11.94 -19.44
N LEU A 205 -1.56 13.13 -19.12
CA LEU A 205 -2.35 14.37 -19.16
C LEU A 205 -2.81 14.71 -20.59
N LEU A 206 -1.94 14.55 -21.59
CA LEU A 206 -2.29 14.75 -22.99
C LEU A 206 -3.31 13.70 -23.49
N ASN A 207 -3.15 12.44 -23.08
CA ASN A 207 -4.13 11.41 -23.40
C ASN A 207 -5.50 11.73 -22.79
N ALA A 208 -5.53 12.15 -21.53
CA ALA A 208 -6.75 12.54 -20.84
C ALA A 208 -7.44 13.73 -21.53
N ASP A 209 -6.70 14.75 -21.97
CA ASP A 209 -7.29 15.90 -22.70
C ASP A 209 -7.96 15.47 -24.01
N ARG A 210 -7.32 14.56 -24.76
CA ARG A 210 -7.88 13.97 -25.98
C ARG A 210 -9.15 13.19 -25.69
N VAL A 211 -9.13 12.29 -24.71
CA VAL A 211 -10.30 11.46 -24.35
C VAL A 211 -11.46 12.32 -23.85
N LEU A 212 -11.18 13.33 -23.02
CA LEU A 212 -12.20 14.26 -22.54
C LEU A 212 -12.79 15.09 -23.69
N SER A 213 -11.98 15.46 -24.70
CA SER A 213 -12.46 16.13 -25.91
C SER A 213 -13.33 15.22 -26.78
N LEU A 214 -13.01 13.93 -26.86
CA LEU A 214 -13.84 12.95 -27.54
C LEU A 214 -15.19 12.77 -26.83
N LEU A 215 -15.18 12.62 -25.51
CA LEU A 215 -16.40 12.50 -24.71
C LEU A 215 -17.27 13.76 -24.81
N GLU A 216 -16.65 14.94 -24.78
CA GLU A 216 -17.34 16.21 -24.96
C GLU A 216 -18.14 16.24 -26.27
N GLN A 217 -17.59 15.70 -27.36
CA GLN A 217 -18.26 15.68 -28.66
C GLN A 217 -19.39 14.65 -28.77
N ASN A 218 -19.57 13.77 -27.77
CA ASN A 218 -20.60 12.74 -27.81
C ASN A 218 -22.01 13.36 -27.73
N ALA A 219 -22.90 12.96 -28.65
CA ALA A 219 -24.23 13.54 -28.77
C ALA A 219 -25.10 13.35 -27.52
N ARG A 220 -24.93 12.27 -26.76
CA ARG A 220 -25.67 12.08 -25.49
C ARG A 220 -25.14 13.01 -24.39
N VAL A 221 -23.83 13.24 -24.36
CA VAL A 221 -23.19 14.17 -23.41
C VAL A 221 -23.61 15.61 -23.68
N GLN A 222 -23.68 16.01 -24.95
CA GLN A 222 -24.15 17.35 -25.35
C GLN A 222 -25.61 17.60 -24.97
N LYS A 223 -26.43 16.55 -24.87
CA LYS A 223 -27.83 16.61 -24.45
C LYS A 223 -28.02 16.45 -22.94
N ASP A 224 -26.95 16.21 -22.18
CA ASP A 224 -27.03 16.08 -20.73
C ASP A 224 -27.23 17.45 -20.08
N ARG A 225 -28.37 17.64 -19.41
CA ARG A 225 -28.74 18.88 -18.71
C ARG A 225 -28.62 20.13 -19.61
N PRO A 226 -29.42 20.22 -20.70
CA PRO A 226 -29.32 21.32 -21.66
C PRO A 226 -29.63 22.69 -21.04
N ASP A 227 -30.40 22.72 -19.96
CA ASP A 227 -30.71 23.90 -19.15
C ASP A 227 -29.48 24.42 -18.39
N ASN A 228 -28.61 23.52 -17.93
CA ASN A 228 -27.39 23.85 -17.21
C ASN A 228 -26.30 22.80 -17.47
N PRO A 229 -25.56 22.91 -18.59
CA PRO A 229 -24.55 21.94 -18.99
C PRO A 229 -23.47 21.70 -17.92
N ARG A 230 -23.16 22.73 -17.11
CA ARG A 230 -22.17 22.64 -16.03
C ARG A 230 -22.60 21.74 -14.88
N LYS A 231 -23.90 21.49 -14.71
CA LYS A 231 -24.42 20.53 -13.73
C LYS A 231 -24.45 19.09 -14.26
N GLY A 232 -24.26 18.91 -15.57
CA GLY A 232 -24.10 17.61 -16.23
C GLY A 232 -22.64 17.21 -16.43
N ILE A 233 -22.39 16.26 -17.33
CA ILE A 233 -21.06 15.69 -17.65
C ILE A 233 -20.09 16.77 -18.16
N LEU A 234 -20.58 17.81 -18.85
CA LEU A 234 -19.78 18.93 -19.35
C LEU A 234 -19.16 19.79 -18.23
N GLY A 235 -19.66 19.69 -17.00
CA GLY A 235 -19.03 20.29 -15.81
C GLY A 235 -17.68 19.65 -15.48
N PRO A 236 -17.67 18.38 -15.05
CA PRO A 236 -16.43 17.63 -14.78
C PRO A 236 -15.42 17.63 -15.93
N ILE A 237 -15.87 17.56 -17.19
CA ILE A 237 -14.97 17.65 -18.37
C ILE A 237 -14.17 18.95 -18.33
N LYS A 238 -14.86 20.09 -18.23
CA LYS A 238 -14.20 21.40 -18.25
C LYS A 238 -13.24 21.58 -17.09
N PHE A 239 -13.66 21.21 -15.88
CA PHE A 239 -12.78 21.34 -14.72
C PHE A 239 -11.57 20.41 -14.80
N SER A 240 -11.72 19.22 -15.39
CA SER A 240 -10.60 18.31 -15.66
C SER A 240 -9.62 18.93 -16.66
N LYS A 241 -10.10 19.48 -17.77
CA LYS A 241 -9.27 20.19 -18.76
C LYS A 241 -8.52 21.38 -18.16
N ASP A 242 -9.18 22.16 -17.29
CA ASP A 242 -8.54 23.28 -16.56
C ASP A 242 -7.37 22.79 -15.70
N TRP A 243 -7.52 21.64 -15.02
CA TRP A 243 -6.43 21.04 -14.22
C TRP A 243 -5.34 20.42 -15.07
N ILE A 244 -5.69 19.74 -16.16
CA ILE A 244 -4.72 19.21 -17.14
C ILE A 244 -3.84 20.34 -17.68
N SER A 245 -4.43 21.46 -18.09
CA SER A 245 -3.67 22.62 -18.56
C SER A 245 -2.69 23.16 -17.50
N LYS A 246 -3.09 23.19 -16.23
CA LYS A 246 -2.21 23.57 -15.12
C LYS A 246 -1.11 22.54 -14.87
N GLY A 247 -1.43 21.26 -14.91
CA GLY A 247 -0.46 20.17 -14.77
C GLY A 247 0.61 20.21 -15.87
N LEU A 248 0.19 20.40 -17.11
CA LEU A 248 1.11 20.53 -18.25
C LEU A 248 2.07 21.73 -18.11
N LYS A 249 1.61 22.85 -17.53
CA LYS A 249 2.47 24.01 -17.23
C LYS A 249 3.42 23.78 -16.06
N LYS A 250 3.08 22.90 -15.11
CA LYS A 250 3.97 22.53 -14.00
C LYS A 250 5.09 21.58 -14.46
N LEU A 251 4.82 20.79 -15.50
CA LEU A 251 5.74 19.79 -16.05
C LEU A 251 6.59 20.31 -17.23
N SER A 252 6.39 21.57 -17.64
CA SER A 252 7.15 22.25 -18.70
C SER A 252 8.32 23.03 -18.14
#